data_AF-A0A0G0LER1-F1
#
_entry.id   AF-A0A0G0LER1-F1
#
_cell.length_a   1.000
_cell.length_b   1.000
_cell.length_c   1.000
_cell.angle_alpha   90.00
_cell.angle_beta   90.00
_cell.angle_gamma   90.00
#
_symmetry.space_group_name_H-M   'P 1'
#
loop_
_entity.id
_entity.type
_entity.pdbx_description
1 polymer ?
#
loop_
_entity_poly.entity_id
_entity_poly.type
_entity_poly.pdbx_seq_one_letter_code
_entity_poly.pdbx_strand_id
1 'polypeptide(L)'
;MEGLLKNKSSKQKLLLMLLDGWSLSPQNLNCFFHKNSDPFFSSLLTNFRSLPVAKKTEHHPQKTFFSGSDIFHQKRLIQDIRQPENFWGNQKIIQASDSLKRSGGRLWFLNYDPDEHFFNILQEARSNGISKVGVYLSHVPENSLKWQRTVPDLVTTTMIDHRQFKIQPEDILVYFCDLADINQYHYIVSHQPHSPLRSYVLTDEAENGLIDAIFKNKPGQNLQNVLSDRGFSTSHHSIDPAKNLAFNRQSDVVFVHLPADYFDFDLPTRFLNHRRQYLVSTLQNLLHETAYRIVLTSRFGNPKKQSDNFELLPFIIIDSPSELSNIIHSPVEQYLATGHTLADVAPTILELLGIKQPTEMTGRSMLKNLYPEKYIGDHALISMRRPTPTPRSMFE
;
A
#
# COMPACT_ATOMS: atom_id res chain seq x y z
N MET A 1 -34.13 -4.58 -40.60
CA MET A 1 -33.10 -5.35 -39.87
C MET A 1 -32.03 -4.40 -39.34
N GLU A 2 -32.35 -3.60 -38.31
CA GLU A 2 -31.40 -2.64 -37.72
C GLU A 2 -31.67 -2.45 -36.20
N GLY A 3 -32.13 -3.51 -35.53
CA GLY A 3 -32.63 -3.43 -34.15
C GLY A 3 -32.02 -4.43 -33.16
N LEU A 4 -31.01 -5.22 -33.54
CA LEU A 4 -30.53 -6.36 -32.72
C LEU A 4 -29.01 -6.46 -32.58
N LEU A 5 -28.29 -5.33 -32.58
CA LEU A 5 -26.84 -5.30 -32.27
C LEU A 5 -26.47 -4.17 -31.30
N LYS A 6 -27.19 -4.07 -30.18
CA LYS A 6 -26.68 -3.46 -28.95
C LYS A 6 -26.83 -4.47 -27.80
N ASN A 7 -26.16 -5.61 -27.92
CA ASN A 7 -25.78 -6.35 -26.72
C ASN A 7 -24.76 -5.47 -25.99
N LYS A 8 -25.24 -4.66 -25.03
CA LYS A 8 -24.39 -4.21 -23.92
C LYS A 8 -23.75 -5.48 -23.37
N SER A 9 -22.49 -5.75 -23.68
CA SER A 9 -21.76 -6.81 -22.98
C SER A 9 -21.88 -6.45 -21.49
N SER A 10 -22.58 -7.26 -20.70
CA SER A 10 -22.75 -6.98 -19.28
C SER A 10 -21.35 -6.84 -18.70
N LYS A 11 -20.98 -5.62 -18.29
CA LYS A 11 -19.68 -5.38 -17.66
C LYS A 11 -19.55 -6.38 -16.52
N GLN A 12 -18.49 -7.17 -16.55
CA GLN A 12 -18.24 -8.14 -15.49
C GLN A 12 -18.06 -7.37 -14.18
N LYS A 13 -18.92 -7.66 -13.19
CA LYS A 13 -18.87 -7.02 -11.88
C LYS A 13 -17.86 -7.71 -10.98
N LEU A 14 -17.21 -6.97 -10.08
CA LEU A 14 -16.15 -7.49 -9.21
C LEU A 14 -16.35 -7.10 -7.76
N LEU A 15 -16.27 -8.08 -6.87
CA LEU A 15 -16.31 -7.88 -5.42
C LEU A 15 -14.92 -8.19 -4.87
N LEU A 16 -14.25 -7.17 -4.37
CA LEU A 16 -12.98 -7.31 -3.67
C LEU A 16 -13.23 -7.32 -2.17
N MET A 17 -12.93 -8.45 -1.52
CA MET A 17 -13.04 -8.59 -0.06
C MET A 17 -11.65 -8.67 0.56
N LEU A 18 -11.37 -7.72 1.46
CA LEU A 18 -10.15 -7.61 2.25
C LEU A 18 -10.37 -8.24 3.62
N LEU A 19 -9.72 -9.37 3.85
CA LEU A 19 -9.75 -10.15 5.07
C LEU A 19 -8.48 -9.83 5.88
N ASP A 20 -8.41 -8.61 6.43
CA ASP A 20 -7.23 -8.20 7.21
C ASP A 20 -7.06 -9.12 8.42
N GLY A 21 -5.83 -9.38 8.83
CA GLY A 21 -5.53 -10.37 9.87
C GLY A 21 -5.31 -11.79 9.36
N TRP A 22 -5.59 -12.07 8.07
CA TRP A 22 -5.34 -13.38 7.44
C TRP A 22 -4.01 -13.44 6.67
N SER A 23 -3.07 -14.26 7.15
CA SER A 23 -1.82 -14.56 6.44
C SER A 23 -1.51 -16.06 6.37
N LEU A 24 -0.69 -16.41 5.38
CA LEU A 24 -0.08 -17.71 5.13
C LEU A 24 1.31 -17.72 5.77
N SER A 25 1.68 -18.84 6.39
CA SER A 25 2.98 -18.96 7.05
C SER A 25 3.67 -20.25 6.63
N PRO A 26 4.86 -20.18 6.02
CA PRO A 26 5.60 -21.36 5.59
C PRO A 26 6.35 -22.07 6.73
N GLN A 27 6.59 -21.43 7.88
CA GLN A 27 7.53 -21.93 8.90
C GLN A 27 7.11 -21.70 10.37
N ASN A 28 6.00 -21.01 10.65
CA ASN A 28 5.69 -20.64 12.04
C ASN A 28 4.61 -21.56 12.64
N LEU A 29 5.04 -22.40 13.59
CA LEU A 29 4.20 -23.09 14.59
C LEU A 29 3.25 -22.14 15.34
N ASN A 30 3.37 -20.82 15.19
CA ASN A 30 2.51 -19.83 15.85
C ASN A 30 1.55 -19.08 14.93
N CYS A 31 1.62 -19.26 13.60
CA CYS A 31 0.55 -18.82 12.71
C CYS A 31 -0.61 -19.82 12.82
N PHE A 32 -1.70 -19.38 13.44
CA PHE A 32 -2.75 -20.29 13.91
C PHE A 32 -3.49 -21.02 12.78
N PHE A 33 -3.40 -20.59 11.52
CA PHE A 33 -3.91 -21.37 10.37
C PHE A 33 -3.15 -22.68 10.16
N HIS A 34 -1.93 -22.82 10.68
CA HIS A 34 -1.18 -24.07 10.66
C HIS A 34 -1.45 -24.96 11.89
N LYS A 35 -1.77 -24.36 13.05
CA LYS A 35 -2.13 -25.09 14.31
C LYS A 35 -3.62 -25.46 14.40
N ASN A 36 -4.48 -24.66 13.77
CA ASN A 36 -5.92 -24.86 13.63
C ASN A 36 -6.26 -24.55 12.17
N SER A 37 -5.94 -25.50 11.30
CA SER A 37 -6.33 -25.47 9.88
C SER A 37 -7.85 -25.34 9.80
N ASP A 38 -8.36 -24.12 9.72
CA ASP A 38 -9.78 -23.90 9.52
C ASP A 38 -10.13 -24.56 8.17
N PRO A 39 -11.01 -25.58 8.17
CA PRO A 39 -11.31 -26.33 6.96
C PRO A 39 -11.88 -25.44 5.86
N PHE A 40 -12.58 -24.36 6.23
CA PHE A 40 -13.14 -23.42 5.27
C PHE A 40 -12.03 -22.62 4.57
N PHE A 41 -11.15 -21.94 5.30
CA PHE A 41 -10.08 -21.16 4.66
C PHE A 41 -9.09 -22.04 3.90
N SER A 42 -8.81 -23.25 4.41
CA SER A 42 -7.98 -24.23 3.70
C SER A 42 -8.61 -24.64 2.37
N SER A 43 -9.93 -24.88 2.38
CA SER A 43 -10.65 -25.24 1.17
C SER A 43 -10.72 -24.10 0.14
N LEU A 44 -10.72 -22.83 0.57
CA LEU A 44 -10.70 -21.72 -0.36
C LEU A 44 -9.38 -21.71 -1.14
N LEU A 45 -8.28 -22.02 -0.47
CA LEU A 45 -6.96 -22.05 -1.11
C LEU A 45 -6.79 -23.25 -2.05
N THR A 46 -7.39 -24.39 -1.71
CA THR A 46 -7.24 -25.64 -2.50
C THR A 46 -8.21 -25.75 -3.66
N ASN A 47 -9.44 -25.25 -3.53
CA ASN A 47 -10.48 -25.43 -4.53
C ASN A 47 -10.57 -24.28 -5.53
N PHE A 48 -9.97 -23.12 -5.24
CA PHE A 48 -9.97 -21.97 -6.13
C PHE A 48 -8.59 -21.62 -6.66
N ARG A 49 -8.59 -20.83 -7.72
CA ARG A 49 -7.37 -20.23 -8.27
C ARG A 49 -6.80 -19.29 -7.22
N SER A 50 -5.71 -19.71 -6.58
CA SER A 50 -5.06 -18.99 -5.51
C SER A 50 -3.56 -18.85 -5.74
N LEU A 51 -3.00 -17.73 -5.29
CA LEU A 51 -1.55 -17.52 -5.21
C LEU A 51 -1.22 -16.78 -3.90
N PRO A 52 -0.08 -17.09 -3.26
CA PRO A 52 0.43 -16.27 -2.18
C PRO A 52 1.03 -14.97 -2.76
N VAL A 53 0.78 -13.87 -2.05
CA VAL A 53 1.32 -12.54 -2.31
C VAL A 53 2.20 -12.13 -1.13
N ALA A 54 3.43 -11.74 -1.37
CA ALA A 54 4.32 -11.31 -0.31
C ALA A 54 4.00 -9.86 0.11
N LYS A 55 3.73 -9.67 1.40
CA LYS A 55 3.88 -8.37 2.06
C LYS A 55 5.34 -8.21 2.41
N LYS A 56 6.06 -7.39 1.63
CA LYS A 56 7.39 -6.90 2.02
C LYS A 56 7.22 -5.87 3.14
N THR A 57 8.31 -5.40 3.74
CA THR A 57 8.38 -4.47 4.90
C THR A 57 7.80 -3.07 4.62
N GLU A 58 6.57 -3.03 4.10
CA GLU A 58 5.83 -1.87 3.67
C GLU A 58 5.19 -1.21 4.89
N HIS A 59 5.56 0.06 5.13
CA HIS A 59 4.96 0.87 6.19
C HIS A 59 3.49 1.23 5.90
N HIS A 60 3.04 1.08 4.64
CA HIS A 60 1.69 1.46 4.19
C HIS A 60 1.04 0.42 3.25
N PRO A 61 0.71 -0.79 3.72
CA PRO A 61 0.19 -1.88 2.87
C PRO A 61 -1.09 -1.51 2.11
N GLN A 62 -1.96 -0.69 2.70
CA GLN A 62 -3.17 -0.20 2.02
C GLN A 62 -2.84 0.64 0.79
N LYS A 63 -1.88 1.55 0.90
CA LYS A 63 -1.52 2.42 -0.21
C LYS A 63 -0.85 1.58 -1.31
N THR A 64 0.02 0.61 -0.98
CA THR A 64 0.68 -0.27 -1.98
C THR A 64 -0.36 -1.06 -2.75
N PHE A 65 -1.28 -1.67 -2.01
CA PHE A 65 -2.37 -2.45 -2.55
C PHE A 65 -3.19 -1.71 -3.60
N PHE A 66 -3.64 -0.49 -3.27
CA PHE A 66 -4.50 0.29 -4.17
C PHE A 66 -3.73 1.06 -5.24
N SER A 67 -2.49 1.46 -4.98
CA SER A 67 -1.67 2.18 -5.97
C SER A 67 -1.17 1.28 -7.08
N GLY A 68 -1.16 -0.05 -6.88
CA GLY A 68 -0.63 -0.98 -7.86
C GLY A 68 0.88 -0.84 -8.08
N SER A 69 1.58 -0.25 -7.11
CA SER A 69 3.00 0.07 -7.17
C SER A 69 3.61 -0.09 -5.80
N ASP A 70 4.82 -0.62 -5.74
CA ASP A 70 5.56 -0.70 -4.49
C ASP A 70 5.76 0.73 -3.96
N ILE A 71 5.26 1.01 -2.75
CA ILE A 71 5.48 2.28 -2.03
C ILE A 71 6.92 2.44 -1.55
N PHE A 72 7.79 1.52 -1.99
CA PHE A 72 9.18 1.86 -2.24
C PHE A 72 9.35 3.21 -2.96
N HIS A 73 8.35 3.75 -3.68
CA HIS A 73 8.37 5.14 -4.12
C HIS A 73 8.69 6.14 -3.01
N GLN A 74 8.25 6.00 -1.76
CA GLN A 74 8.64 6.94 -0.71
C GLN A 74 10.06 6.74 -0.18
N LYS A 75 10.47 5.49 0.10
CA LYS A 75 11.86 5.24 0.51
C LYS A 75 12.85 5.56 -0.60
N ARG A 76 12.50 5.24 -1.85
CA ARG A 76 13.24 5.60 -3.05
C ARG A 76 13.20 7.10 -3.30
N LEU A 77 12.06 7.76 -3.12
CA LEU A 77 11.98 9.21 -3.18
C LEU A 77 12.86 9.84 -2.10
N ILE A 78 12.84 9.32 -0.87
CA ILE A 78 13.76 9.75 0.20
C ILE A 78 15.22 9.46 -0.19
N GLN A 79 15.54 8.30 -0.78
CA GLN A 79 16.88 7.98 -1.28
C GLN A 79 17.31 8.87 -2.45
N ASP A 80 16.38 9.22 -3.34
CA ASP A 80 16.60 10.10 -4.48
C ASP A 80 16.78 11.54 -3.97
N ILE A 81 15.97 12.00 -3.01
CA ILE A 81 16.09 13.27 -2.26
C ILE A 81 17.45 13.36 -1.56
N ARG A 82 17.92 12.24 -1.03
CA ARG A 82 19.21 12.11 -0.35
C ARG A 82 20.40 12.22 -1.29
N GLN A 83 20.19 12.16 -2.60
CA GLN A 83 21.21 12.53 -3.59
C GLN A 83 21.17 14.06 -3.79
N PRO A 84 22.26 14.78 -3.47
CA PRO A 84 22.30 16.25 -3.55
C PRO A 84 21.86 16.79 -4.92
N GLU A 85 22.26 16.14 -6.01
CA GLU A 85 21.93 16.54 -7.38
C GLU A 85 20.42 16.57 -7.65
N ASN A 86 19.67 15.64 -7.06
CA ASN A 86 18.21 15.59 -7.22
C ASN A 86 17.51 16.63 -6.35
N PHE A 87 18.01 16.86 -5.14
CA PHE A 87 17.48 17.89 -4.25
C PHE A 87 17.69 19.29 -4.81
N TRP A 88 18.93 19.62 -5.19
CA TRP A 88 19.29 20.93 -5.73
C TRP A 88 18.87 21.12 -7.20
N GLY A 89 18.62 20.04 -7.93
CA GLY A 89 17.99 20.08 -9.25
C GLY A 89 16.48 20.37 -9.23
N ASN A 90 15.84 20.34 -8.06
CA ASN A 90 14.41 20.60 -7.94
C ASN A 90 14.07 22.08 -8.15
N GLN A 91 13.12 22.37 -9.05
CA GLN A 91 12.73 23.74 -9.41
C GLN A 91 12.26 24.58 -8.20
N LYS A 92 11.55 23.99 -7.23
CA LYS A 92 11.12 24.72 -6.02
C LYS A 92 12.31 25.09 -5.13
N ILE A 93 13.29 24.19 -5.00
CA ILE A 93 14.52 24.45 -4.25
C ILE A 93 15.38 25.50 -4.94
N ILE A 94 15.49 25.47 -6.27
CA ILE A 94 16.20 26.50 -7.05
C ILE A 94 15.55 27.87 -6.81
N GLN A 95 14.23 27.97 -6.95
CA GLN A 95 13.49 29.22 -6.73
C GLN A 95 13.60 29.73 -5.28
N ALA A 96 13.56 28.82 -4.30
CA ALA A 96 13.79 29.14 -2.90
C ALA A 96 15.20 29.71 -2.69
N SER A 97 16.21 29.04 -3.25
CA SER A 97 17.61 29.43 -3.15
C SER A 97 17.87 30.81 -3.74
N ASP A 98 17.31 31.09 -4.92
CA ASP A 98 17.45 32.40 -5.57
C ASP A 98 16.72 33.52 -4.82
N SER A 99 15.63 33.18 -4.10
CA SER A 99 14.99 34.11 -3.19
C SER A 99 15.90 34.44 -2.01
N LEU A 100 16.51 33.42 -1.38
CA LEU A 100 17.42 33.58 -0.24
C LEU A 100 18.68 34.39 -0.58
N LYS A 101 19.29 34.13 -1.75
CA LYS A 101 20.46 34.89 -2.22
C LYS A 101 20.17 36.38 -2.38
N ARG A 102 18.94 36.73 -2.79
CA ARG A 102 18.52 38.13 -2.97
C ARG A 102 18.14 38.80 -1.67
N SER A 103 17.46 38.09 -0.77
CA SER A 103 16.98 38.65 0.50
C SER A 103 18.04 38.65 1.60
N GLY A 104 19.06 37.80 1.49
CA GLY A 104 20.01 37.53 2.59
C GLY A 104 19.38 36.74 3.75
N GLY A 105 18.21 36.12 3.50
CA GLY A 105 17.50 35.26 4.43
C GLY A 105 18.22 33.95 4.71
N ARG A 106 17.69 33.18 5.66
CA ARG A 106 18.25 31.89 6.08
C ARG A 106 17.43 30.71 5.53
N LEU A 107 18.12 29.69 5.05
CA LEU A 107 17.53 28.38 4.78
C LEU A 107 17.51 27.56 6.06
N TRP A 108 16.32 27.21 6.55
CA TRP A 108 16.14 26.37 7.72
C TRP A 108 15.79 24.94 7.32
N PHE A 109 16.52 23.97 7.89
CA PHE A 109 16.23 22.55 7.82
C PHE A 109 15.65 22.08 9.15
N LEU A 110 14.46 21.49 9.15
CA LEU A 110 13.74 21.15 10.37
C LEU A 110 13.48 19.65 10.51
N ASN A 111 13.71 19.12 11.72
CA ASN A 111 13.32 17.80 12.20
C ASN A 111 13.86 16.63 11.36
N TYR A 112 15.11 16.73 10.88
CA TYR A 112 15.76 15.64 10.16
C TYR A 112 16.67 14.84 11.10
N ASP A 113 16.54 13.50 11.10
CA ASP A 113 17.51 12.63 11.75
C ASP A 113 18.80 12.63 10.92
N PRO A 114 19.89 13.21 11.43
CA PRO A 114 20.89 13.67 10.51
C PRO A 114 21.91 12.60 10.16
N ASP A 115 21.83 12.16 8.90
CA ASP A 115 22.70 11.18 8.27
C ASP A 115 23.70 11.81 7.29
N GLU A 116 24.55 10.97 6.68
CA GLU A 116 25.55 11.40 5.70
C GLU A 116 24.95 12.17 4.51
N HIS A 117 23.74 11.82 4.09
CA HIS A 117 23.07 12.47 2.99
C HIS A 117 22.66 13.91 3.32
N PHE A 118 22.20 14.14 4.56
CA PHE A 118 21.90 15.50 5.01
C PHE A 118 23.14 16.39 5.08
N PHE A 119 24.29 15.84 5.48
CA PHE A 119 25.55 16.58 5.41
C PHE A 119 25.87 17.03 3.99
N ASN A 120 25.66 16.17 3.00
CA ASN A 120 25.89 16.51 1.60
C ASN A 120 24.92 17.62 1.14
N ILE A 121 23.65 17.56 1.54
CA ILE A 121 22.68 18.64 1.28
C ILE A 121 23.16 19.98 1.90
N LEU A 122 23.64 19.98 3.15
CA LEU A 122 24.16 21.18 3.81
C LEU A 122 25.43 21.74 3.14
N GLN A 123 26.36 20.87 2.74
CA GLN A 123 27.57 21.28 2.02
C GLN A 123 27.20 21.95 0.70
N GLU A 124 26.27 21.35 -0.03
CA GLU A 124 25.88 21.85 -1.34
C GLU A 124 25.05 23.13 -1.28
N ALA A 125 24.35 23.40 -0.17
CA ALA A 125 23.73 24.71 0.07
C ALA A 125 24.75 25.86 -0.02
N ARG A 126 25.97 25.66 0.51
CA ARG A 126 27.06 26.63 0.42
C ARG A 126 27.64 26.72 -0.97
N SER A 127 27.85 25.59 -1.64
CA SER A 127 28.27 25.57 -3.05
C SER A 127 27.28 26.31 -3.95
N ASN A 128 26.01 26.30 -3.59
CA ASN A 128 24.95 27.05 -4.26
C ASN A 128 24.90 28.54 -3.86
N GLY A 129 25.76 29.03 -2.97
CA GLY A 129 25.84 30.45 -2.59
C GLY A 129 24.87 30.89 -1.50
N ILE A 130 24.27 29.96 -0.74
CA ILE A 130 23.43 30.30 0.41
C ILE A 130 24.33 30.64 1.60
N SER A 131 24.34 31.91 2.01
CA SER A 131 25.23 32.42 3.06
C SER A 131 24.81 32.05 4.49
N LYS A 132 23.52 31.76 4.70
CA LYS A 132 22.95 31.45 6.01
C LYS A 132 22.13 30.17 5.93
N VAL A 133 22.60 29.14 6.63
CA VAL A 133 21.90 27.86 6.79
C VAL A 133 21.66 27.66 8.29
N GLY A 134 20.45 27.27 8.65
CA GLY A 134 20.05 26.92 10.00
C GLY A 134 19.52 25.50 10.08
N VAL A 135 19.78 24.81 11.19
CA VAL A 135 19.21 23.47 11.43
C VAL A 135 18.52 23.44 12.78
N TYR A 136 17.30 22.92 12.79
CA TYR A 136 16.55 22.60 14.00
C TYR A 136 16.48 21.09 14.17
N LEU A 137 16.98 20.62 15.32
CA LEU A 137 16.91 19.22 15.71
C LEU A 137 15.89 19.08 16.84
N SER A 138 14.88 18.24 16.65
CA SER A 138 13.96 17.86 17.73
C SER A 138 14.70 17.04 18.79
N HIS A 139 15.62 16.17 18.36
CA HIS A 139 16.43 15.30 19.20
C HIS A 139 17.90 15.36 18.75
N VAL A 140 18.83 15.46 19.71
CA VAL A 140 20.27 15.33 19.45
C VAL A 140 20.61 13.85 19.59
N PRO A 141 21.11 13.16 18.54
CA PRO A 141 21.47 11.75 18.67
C PRO A 141 22.54 11.55 19.75
N GLU A 142 22.38 10.55 20.61
CA GLU A 142 23.32 10.23 21.71
C GLU A 142 24.75 9.94 21.20
N ASN A 143 24.91 9.54 19.93
CA ASN A 143 26.19 9.22 19.29
C ASN A 143 26.76 10.34 18.38
N SER A 144 26.35 11.59 18.58
CA SER A 144 26.57 12.71 17.64
C SER A 144 27.96 13.40 17.69
N LEU A 145 29.03 12.73 18.12
CA LEU A 145 30.40 13.32 18.12
C LEU A 145 30.84 13.83 16.73
N LYS A 146 30.43 13.15 15.64
CA LYS A 146 30.64 13.61 14.26
C LYS A 146 29.85 14.89 13.96
N TRP A 147 28.65 14.99 14.50
CA TRP A 147 27.73 16.13 14.35
C TRP A 147 28.28 17.38 15.03
N GLN A 148 28.67 17.26 16.29
CA GLN A 148 29.25 18.35 17.07
C GLN A 148 30.52 18.92 16.42
N ARG A 149 31.28 18.10 15.69
CA ARG A 149 32.50 18.53 15.00
C ARG A 149 32.28 19.12 13.61
N THR A 150 31.35 18.57 12.83
CA THR A 150 31.23 18.89 11.39
C THR A 150 30.19 19.97 11.11
N VAL A 151 29.15 20.07 11.93
CA VAL A 151 28.02 20.99 11.69
C VAL A 151 28.33 22.45 11.99
N PRO A 152 29.13 22.82 13.01
CA PRO A 152 29.47 24.23 13.24
C PRO A 152 30.12 24.87 12.01
N ASP A 153 30.89 24.10 11.24
CA ASP A 153 31.55 24.59 10.04
C ASP A 153 30.61 24.74 8.85
N LEU A 154 29.42 24.12 8.86
CA LEU A 154 28.46 24.11 7.74
C LEU A 154 27.25 25.00 8.00
N VAL A 155 26.86 25.17 9.27
CA VAL A 155 25.62 25.79 9.68
C VAL A 155 25.89 27.09 10.43
N THR A 156 25.18 28.16 10.07
CA THR A 156 25.31 29.47 10.72
C THR A 156 24.53 29.57 12.03
N THR A 157 23.55 28.70 12.23
CA THR A 157 22.69 28.68 13.42
C THR A 157 22.16 27.27 13.68
N THR A 158 22.53 26.65 14.80
CA THR A 158 21.98 25.36 15.22
C THR A 158 21.04 25.58 16.40
N MET A 159 19.88 24.92 16.37
CA MET A 159 18.84 25.08 17.38
C MET A 159 18.30 23.75 17.89
N ILE A 160 18.12 23.68 19.21
CA ILE A 160 17.63 22.49 19.93
C ILE A 160 16.33 22.80 20.69
N ASP A 161 16.06 24.06 21.08
CA ASP A 161 14.82 24.48 21.75
C ASP A 161 13.93 25.34 20.83
N HIS A 162 12.70 24.89 20.59
CA HIS A 162 11.71 25.58 19.75
C HIS A 162 11.32 26.96 20.31
N ARG A 163 11.45 27.19 21.62
CA ARG A 163 11.10 28.48 22.26
C ARG A 163 12.04 29.62 21.91
N GLN A 164 13.23 29.31 21.43
CA GLN A 164 14.22 30.31 21.01
C GLN A 164 14.13 30.61 19.51
N PHE A 165 13.18 29.98 18.80
CA PHE A 165 13.13 29.96 17.34
C PHE A 165 12.66 31.33 16.82
N LYS A 166 13.61 32.11 16.27
CA LYS A 166 13.35 33.43 15.69
C LYS A 166 13.53 33.35 14.18
N ILE A 167 12.41 33.24 13.48
CA ILE A 167 12.35 33.22 12.02
C ILE A 167 12.17 34.64 11.51
N GLN A 168 12.89 35.01 10.46
CA GLN A 168 12.66 36.28 9.75
C GLN A 168 11.70 36.10 8.57
N PRO A 169 10.97 37.14 8.14
CA PRO A 169 10.09 37.07 6.97
C PRO A 169 10.74 36.53 5.69
N GLU A 170 12.03 36.82 5.51
CA GLU A 170 12.84 36.41 4.36
C GLU A 170 13.42 35.00 4.47
N ASP A 171 13.25 34.33 5.61
CA ASP A 171 13.71 32.97 5.81
C ASP A 171 12.83 31.98 5.04
N ILE A 172 13.43 30.85 4.66
CA ILE A 172 12.73 29.74 4.03
C ILE A 172 12.88 28.51 4.89
N LEU A 173 11.78 27.79 5.10
CA LEU A 173 11.74 26.60 5.93
C LEU A 173 11.58 25.37 5.03
N VAL A 174 12.47 24.40 5.19
CA VAL A 174 12.37 23.08 4.57
C VAL A 174 12.23 22.03 5.66
N TYR A 175 11.12 21.33 5.63
CA TYR A 175 10.73 20.31 6.59
C TYR A 175 11.03 18.93 6.05
N PHE A 176 11.81 18.17 6.82
CA PHE A 176 12.10 16.78 6.51
C PHE A 176 11.43 15.86 7.55
N CYS A 177 10.13 16.02 7.76
CA CYS A 177 9.38 15.16 8.68
C CYS A 177 8.75 13.97 7.95
N ASP A 178 8.66 12.86 8.67
CA ASP A 178 7.63 11.84 8.42
C ASP A 178 6.26 12.38 8.89
N LEU A 179 5.15 11.91 8.30
CA LEU A 179 3.78 12.44 8.51
C LEU A 179 3.35 12.60 9.99
N ALA A 180 3.93 11.80 10.89
CA ALA A 180 3.56 11.74 12.30
C ALA A 180 3.81 13.05 13.09
N ASP A 181 4.70 13.94 12.62
CA ASP A 181 5.09 15.16 13.33
C ASP A 181 4.44 16.47 12.83
N ILE A 182 3.48 16.39 11.90
CA ILE A 182 2.76 17.57 11.35
C ILE A 182 2.07 18.40 12.44
N ASN A 183 1.68 17.80 13.57
CA ASN A 183 1.08 18.55 14.67
C ASN A 183 2.06 19.52 15.35
N GLN A 184 3.37 19.19 15.39
CA GLN A 184 4.41 20.10 15.88
C GLN A 184 4.67 21.24 14.88
N TYR A 185 4.51 20.97 13.57
CA TYR A 185 4.55 22.00 12.53
C TYR A 185 3.47 23.05 12.72
N HIS A 186 2.22 22.61 12.91
CA HIS A 186 1.09 23.52 13.09
C HIS A 186 1.35 24.46 14.27
N TYR A 187 1.99 23.98 15.33
CA TYR A 187 2.38 24.81 16.47
C TYR A 187 3.38 25.92 16.08
N ILE A 188 4.46 25.61 15.35
CA ILE A 188 5.48 26.61 14.97
C ILE A 188 4.86 27.69 14.06
N VAL A 189 4.04 27.28 13.11
CA VAL A 189 3.45 28.22 12.13
C VAL A 189 2.26 28.99 12.69
N SER A 190 1.43 28.38 13.55
CA SER A 190 0.27 29.06 14.16
C SER A 190 0.68 30.15 15.16
N HIS A 191 1.87 30.05 15.77
CA HIS A 191 2.37 31.03 16.74
C HIS A 191 3.18 32.16 16.09
N GLN A 192 3.30 32.19 14.76
CA GLN A 192 3.97 33.25 13.98
C GLN A 192 3.03 33.82 12.89
N PRO A 193 1.87 34.41 13.26
CA PRO A 193 0.76 34.70 12.34
C PRO A 193 0.98 35.83 11.31
N HIS A 194 2.19 36.41 11.21
CA HIS A 194 2.38 37.69 10.51
C HIS A 194 3.44 37.69 9.42
N SER A 195 3.84 36.54 8.88
CA SER A 195 4.78 36.53 7.76
C SER A 195 4.45 35.50 6.70
N PRO A 196 4.54 35.85 5.39
CA PRO A 196 4.39 34.92 4.28
C PRO A 196 5.63 34.02 4.19
N LEU A 197 5.83 33.20 5.23
CA LEU A 197 6.90 32.22 5.27
C LEU A 197 6.65 31.20 4.16
N ARG A 198 7.60 31.12 3.23
CA ARG A 198 7.61 30.01 2.27
C ARG A 198 8.10 28.77 3.00
N SER A 199 7.19 27.84 3.17
CA SER A 199 7.43 26.57 3.80
C SER A 199 7.34 25.45 2.77
N TYR A 200 8.31 24.55 2.82
CA TYR A 200 8.37 23.38 1.96
C TYR A 200 8.39 22.10 2.76
N VAL A 201 7.63 21.11 2.35
CA VAL A 201 7.72 19.73 2.85
C VAL A 201 8.35 18.85 1.78
N LEU A 202 9.07 17.80 2.18
CA LEU A 202 9.67 16.89 1.19
C LEU A 202 8.62 16.21 0.32
N THR A 203 7.54 15.69 0.91
CA THR A 203 6.52 14.91 0.21
C THR A 203 5.15 15.58 0.30
N ASP A 204 4.27 15.26 -0.65
CA ASP A 204 2.93 15.83 -0.79
C ASP A 204 1.93 15.38 0.28
N GLU A 205 2.30 14.42 1.12
CA GLU A 205 1.40 13.93 2.17
C GLU A 205 1.12 14.96 3.26
N ALA A 206 2.05 15.91 3.44
CA ALA A 206 1.92 17.04 4.35
C ALA A 206 1.52 18.34 3.62
N GLU A 207 1.29 18.29 2.30
CA GLU A 207 0.90 19.46 1.53
C GLU A 207 -0.49 19.94 2.00
N ASN A 208 -0.54 21.15 2.50
CA ASN A 208 -1.78 21.88 2.73
C ASN A 208 -1.61 23.24 2.03
N GLY A 209 -2.68 24.00 1.77
CA GLY A 209 -2.59 25.25 0.98
C GLY A 209 -1.61 26.33 1.49
N LEU A 210 -0.91 26.09 2.60
CA LEU A 210 0.14 26.94 3.19
C LEU A 210 1.57 26.40 2.99
N ILE A 211 1.74 25.15 2.55
CA ILE A 211 3.04 24.47 2.41
C ILE A 211 3.12 23.81 1.06
N ASP A 212 4.23 24.01 0.37
CA ASP A 212 4.49 23.38 -0.92
C ASP A 212 5.30 22.09 -0.76
N ALA A 213 4.84 20.99 -1.39
CA ALA A 213 5.67 19.80 -1.49
C ALA A 213 6.77 19.97 -2.53
N ILE A 214 8.03 19.68 -2.15
CA ILE A 214 9.19 19.71 -3.05
C ILE A 214 9.10 18.56 -4.04
N PHE A 215 8.79 17.37 -3.53
CA PHE A 215 8.59 16.17 -4.31
C PHE A 215 7.15 15.75 -4.17
N LYS A 216 6.35 16.12 -5.16
CA LYS A 216 5.01 15.58 -5.26
C LYS A 216 5.14 14.15 -5.75
N ASN A 217 4.63 13.20 -4.97
CA ASN A 217 4.20 11.97 -5.58
C ASN A 217 3.10 12.42 -6.55
N LYS A 218 3.33 12.36 -7.88
CA LYS A 218 2.20 12.51 -8.79
C LYS A 218 1.19 11.49 -8.28
N PRO A 219 -0.05 11.87 -7.92
CA PRO A 219 -1.02 10.91 -7.43
C PRO A 219 -1.14 9.87 -8.52
N GLY A 220 -0.43 8.76 -8.36
CA GLY A 220 -0.48 7.66 -9.31
C GLY A 220 -1.94 7.30 -9.41
N GLN A 221 -2.41 6.97 -10.60
CA GLN A 221 -3.77 6.49 -10.74
C GLN A 221 -3.92 5.25 -9.83
N ASN A 222 -4.48 5.43 -8.64
CA ASN A 222 -4.81 4.32 -7.76
C ASN A 222 -6.04 3.61 -8.35
N LEU A 223 -6.29 2.38 -7.92
CA LEU A 223 -7.37 1.56 -8.44
C LEU A 223 -8.72 2.29 -8.45
N GLN A 224 -9.06 3.05 -7.39
CA GLN A 224 -10.32 3.77 -7.31
C GLN A 224 -10.41 4.90 -8.35
N ASN A 225 -9.33 5.67 -8.52
CA ASN A 225 -9.24 6.73 -9.52
C ASN A 225 -9.34 6.15 -10.93
N VAL A 226 -8.61 5.06 -11.23
CA VAL A 226 -8.70 4.37 -12.54
C VAL A 226 -10.14 3.91 -12.79
N LEU A 227 -10.80 3.30 -11.81
CA LEU A 227 -12.18 2.84 -11.95
C LEU A 227 -13.13 4.01 -12.22
N SER A 228 -13.01 5.09 -11.45
CA SER A 228 -13.83 6.30 -11.61
C SER A 228 -13.64 6.94 -13.00
N ASP A 229 -12.39 7.14 -13.43
CA ASP A 229 -12.03 7.71 -14.74
C ASP A 229 -12.57 6.88 -15.91
N ARG A 230 -12.74 5.56 -15.72
CA ARG A 230 -13.32 4.64 -16.72
C ARG A 230 -14.83 4.44 -16.57
N GLY A 231 -15.48 5.22 -15.71
CA GLY A 231 -16.92 5.20 -15.50
C GLY A 231 -17.42 3.90 -14.84
N PHE A 232 -16.62 3.29 -13.97
CA PHE A 232 -17.05 2.21 -13.09
C PHE A 232 -17.60 2.82 -11.81
N SER A 233 -18.80 2.40 -11.43
CA SER A 233 -19.37 2.75 -10.13
C SER A 233 -18.76 1.89 -9.03
N THR A 234 -18.33 2.50 -7.93
CA THR A 234 -17.72 1.81 -6.79
C THR A 234 -18.54 1.99 -5.52
N SER A 235 -18.50 1.00 -4.63
CA SER A 235 -19.01 1.17 -3.26
C SER A 235 -18.10 0.48 -2.25
N HIS A 236 -17.99 1.06 -1.06
CA HIS A 236 -17.12 0.61 0.01
C HIS A 236 -17.94 0.24 1.23
N HIS A 237 -17.69 -0.94 1.79
CA HIS A 237 -18.40 -1.48 2.94
C HIS A 237 -17.38 -2.01 3.94
N SER A 238 -17.61 -1.75 5.22
CA SER A 238 -16.93 -2.46 6.31
C SER A 238 -17.94 -3.41 6.93
N ILE A 239 -17.56 -4.67 7.16
CA ILE A 239 -18.43 -5.61 7.84
C ILE A 239 -18.41 -5.31 9.33
N ASP A 240 -19.57 -4.95 9.87
CA ASP A 240 -19.83 -4.86 11.30
C ASP A 240 -20.60 -6.13 11.72
N PRO A 241 -20.13 -6.93 12.69
CA PRO A 241 -20.81 -8.18 13.04
C PRO A 241 -22.20 -7.94 13.62
N ALA A 242 -22.48 -6.72 14.11
CA ALA A 242 -23.78 -6.32 14.62
C ALA A 242 -24.76 -5.90 13.52
N LYS A 243 -24.34 -5.81 12.26
CA LYS A 243 -25.16 -5.31 11.15
C LYS A 243 -25.11 -6.25 9.94
N ASN A 244 -26.28 -6.66 9.46
CA ASN A 244 -26.39 -7.33 8.17
C ASN A 244 -25.82 -6.42 7.07
N LEU A 245 -25.01 -6.99 6.17
CA LEU A 245 -24.53 -6.22 5.02
C LEU A 245 -25.66 -5.94 4.03
N ALA A 246 -26.02 -4.67 3.93
CA ALA A 246 -26.84 -4.15 2.85
C ALA A 246 -25.92 -3.58 1.76
N PHE A 247 -25.62 -4.39 0.74
CA PHE A 247 -24.82 -3.95 -0.39
C PHE A 247 -25.64 -3.10 -1.36
N ASN A 248 -25.05 -2.01 -1.85
CA ASN A 248 -25.57 -1.35 -3.05
C ASN A 248 -25.26 -2.24 -4.27
N ARG A 249 -26.26 -2.99 -4.73
CA ARG A 249 -26.15 -3.95 -5.85
C ARG A 249 -25.91 -3.27 -7.21
N GLN A 250 -26.04 -1.95 -7.28
CA GLN A 250 -25.90 -1.20 -8.52
C GLN A 250 -24.44 -0.99 -8.93
N SER A 251 -23.50 -0.99 -7.98
CA SER A 251 -22.07 -0.77 -8.24
C SER A 251 -21.49 -1.78 -9.24
N ASP A 252 -20.46 -1.40 -9.99
CA ASP A 252 -19.70 -2.30 -10.85
C ASP A 252 -18.60 -3.01 -10.04
N VAL A 253 -18.00 -2.27 -9.09
CA VAL A 253 -16.99 -2.79 -8.17
C VAL A 253 -17.40 -2.54 -6.73
N VAL A 254 -17.35 -3.58 -5.90
CA VAL A 254 -17.68 -3.50 -4.47
C VAL A 254 -16.44 -3.86 -3.66
N PHE A 255 -16.04 -2.95 -2.78
CA PHE A 255 -14.96 -3.17 -1.83
C PHE A 255 -15.57 -3.52 -0.48
N VAL A 256 -15.16 -4.64 0.08
CA VAL A 256 -15.60 -5.10 1.40
C VAL A 256 -14.38 -5.25 2.30
N HIS A 257 -14.42 -4.64 3.46
CA HIS A 257 -13.34 -4.72 4.44
C HIS A 257 -13.82 -5.49 5.68
N LEU A 258 -13.08 -6.56 6.00
CA LEU A 258 -13.15 -7.28 7.25
C LEU A 258 -11.94 -6.87 8.10
N PRO A 259 -12.14 -6.18 9.24
CA PRO A 259 -11.03 -5.75 10.09
C PRO A 259 -10.34 -6.95 10.77
N ALA A 260 -9.07 -6.75 11.15
CA ALA A 260 -8.21 -7.82 11.67
C ALA A 260 -8.70 -8.45 12.98
N ASP A 261 -9.52 -7.75 13.73
CA ASP A 261 -10.14 -8.25 14.94
C ASP A 261 -11.11 -9.40 14.66
N TYR A 262 -11.63 -9.55 13.43
CA TYR A 262 -12.40 -10.75 13.04
C TYR A 262 -11.59 -12.03 13.12
N PHE A 263 -10.29 -11.89 12.91
CA PHE A 263 -9.29 -12.95 13.03
C PHE A 263 -8.53 -12.84 14.36
N ASP A 264 -9.09 -12.14 15.36
CA ASP A 264 -8.58 -12.17 16.73
C ASP A 264 -8.94 -13.49 17.39
N PHE A 265 -8.04 -14.45 17.21
CA PHE A 265 -8.18 -15.82 17.70
C PHE A 265 -7.91 -15.98 19.21
N ASP A 266 -7.63 -14.89 19.94
CA ASP A 266 -7.64 -14.89 21.41
C ASP A 266 -9.07 -14.90 21.97
N LEU A 267 -10.08 -14.69 21.11
CA LEU A 267 -11.48 -14.81 21.48
C LEU A 267 -11.85 -16.28 21.75
N PRO A 268 -12.76 -16.55 22.71
CA PRO A 268 -13.23 -17.92 22.97
C PRO A 268 -13.78 -18.60 21.72
N THR A 269 -13.52 -19.91 21.54
CA THR A 269 -13.87 -20.72 20.36
C THR A 269 -15.29 -20.53 19.84
N ARG A 270 -16.26 -20.31 20.74
CA ARG A 270 -17.66 -20.04 20.37
C ARG A 270 -17.86 -18.77 19.53
N PHE A 271 -17.11 -17.70 19.81
CA PHE A 271 -17.18 -16.44 19.07
C PHE A 271 -16.54 -16.57 17.69
N LEU A 272 -15.45 -17.33 17.61
CA LEU A 272 -14.78 -17.65 16.34
C LEU A 272 -15.68 -18.46 15.42
N ASN A 273 -16.38 -19.47 15.95
CA ASN A 273 -17.33 -20.26 15.17
C ASN A 273 -18.51 -19.43 14.65
N HIS A 274 -19.02 -18.50 15.44
CA HIS A 274 -20.12 -17.62 15.01
C HIS A 274 -19.67 -16.64 13.93
N ARG A 275 -18.51 -15.98 14.11
CA ARG A 275 -17.92 -15.09 13.09
C ARG A 275 -17.58 -15.84 11.80
N ARG A 276 -17.12 -17.09 11.91
CA ARG A 276 -16.90 -17.96 10.75
C ARG A 276 -18.19 -18.28 10.02
N GLN A 277 -19.22 -18.76 10.72
CA GLN A 277 -20.52 -19.05 10.12
C GLN A 277 -21.10 -17.82 9.44
N TYR A 278 -20.95 -16.65 10.05
CA TYR A 278 -21.36 -15.38 9.48
C TYR A 278 -20.57 -15.01 8.23
N LEU A 279 -19.24 -15.17 8.23
CA LEU A 279 -18.42 -14.91 7.04
C LEU A 279 -18.76 -15.88 5.90
N VAL A 280 -18.88 -17.18 6.20
CA VAL A 280 -19.25 -18.22 5.24
C VAL A 280 -20.61 -17.93 4.64
N SER A 281 -21.62 -17.65 5.48
CA SER A 281 -22.96 -17.33 5.00
C SER A 281 -22.98 -16.01 4.22
N THR A 282 -22.19 -15.01 4.63
CA THR A 282 -22.04 -13.75 3.88
C THR A 282 -21.44 -14.01 2.50
N LEU A 283 -20.37 -14.80 2.41
CA LEU A 283 -19.74 -15.17 1.13
C LEU A 283 -20.68 -16.01 0.26
N GLN A 284 -21.37 -16.98 0.83
CA GLN A 284 -22.36 -17.80 0.12
C GLN A 284 -23.53 -16.95 -0.39
N ASN A 285 -24.09 -16.06 0.43
CA ASN A 285 -25.16 -15.15 0.02
C ASN A 285 -24.67 -14.19 -1.07
N LEU A 286 -23.46 -13.64 -0.92
CA LEU A 286 -22.83 -12.80 -1.94
C LEU A 286 -22.69 -13.54 -3.27
N LEU A 287 -22.32 -14.82 -3.25
CA LEU A 287 -22.15 -15.59 -4.48
C LEU A 287 -23.49 -16.01 -5.08
N HIS A 288 -24.42 -16.51 -4.28
CA HIS A 288 -25.73 -16.92 -4.78
C HIS A 288 -26.57 -15.75 -5.32
N GLU A 289 -26.45 -14.57 -4.72
CA GLU A 289 -27.30 -13.42 -5.05
C GLU A 289 -26.68 -12.43 -6.04
N THR A 290 -25.40 -12.61 -6.41
CA THR A 290 -24.70 -11.61 -7.23
C THR A 290 -23.97 -12.22 -8.42
N ALA A 291 -24.01 -11.53 -9.56
CA ALA A 291 -23.26 -11.88 -10.77
C ALA A 291 -21.79 -11.41 -10.71
N TYR A 292 -21.22 -11.31 -9.51
CA TYR A 292 -19.89 -10.76 -9.29
C TYR A 292 -18.85 -11.88 -9.31
N ARG A 293 -17.72 -11.61 -9.96
CA ARG A 293 -16.48 -12.32 -9.69
C ARG A 293 -15.96 -11.86 -8.33
N ILE A 294 -15.55 -12.79 -7.47
CA ILE A 294 -15.01 -12.45 -6.15
C ILE A 294 -13.49 -12.55 -6.15
N VAL A 295 -12.84 -11.55 -5.57
CA VAL A 295 -11.42 -11.57 -5.21
C VAL A 295 -11.32 -11.50 -3.70
N LEU A 296 -10.72 -12.52 -3.08
CA LEU A 296 -10.42 -12.56 -1.64
C LEU A 296 -8.93 -12.35 -1.43
N THR A 297 -8.57 -11.44 -0.54
CA THR A 297 -7.17 -11.23 -0.16
C THR A 297 -7.07 -10.52 1.19
N SER A 298 -5.86 -10.16 1.61
CA SER A 298 -5.59 -9.43 2.84
C SER A 298 -4.56 -8.34 2.59
N ARG A 299 -4.52 -7.31 3.44
CA ARG A 299 -3.45 -6.28 3.39
C ARG A 299 -2.32 -6.58 4.36
N PHE A 300 -2.59 -7.34 5.41
CA PHE A 300 -1.66 -7.73 6.46
C PHE A 300 -2.28 -8.86 7.25
N GLY A 301 -1.47 -9.77 7.80
CA GLY A 301 -1.98 -10.78 8.72
C GLY A 301 -2.05 -10.29 10.15
N ASN A 302 -2.29 -11.20 11.09
CA ASN A 302 -2.65 -10.82 12.45
C ASN A 302 -1.52 -10.02 13.15
N PRO A 303 -1.79 -8.77 13.57
CA PRO A 303 -0.78 -7.89 14.15
C PRO A 303 -0.18 -8.43 15.46
N LYS A 304 -0.91 -9.24 16.22
CA LYS A 304 -0.42 -9.86 17.47
C LYS A 304 0.60 -10.97 17.26
N LYS A 305 0.73 -11.48 16.03
CA LYS A 305 1.57 -12.63 15.67
C LYS A 305 2.56 -12.32 14.56
N GLN A 306 2.79 -11.03 14.31
CA GLN A 306 3.66 -10.57 13.24
C GLN A 306 5.11 -10.90 13.58
N SER A 307 5.77 -11.69 12.74
CA SER A 307 7.22 -11.80 12.72
C SER A 307 7.79 -10.72 11.81
N ASP A 308 8.90 -10.10 12.21
CA ASP A 308 9.31 -8.79 11.72
C ASP A 308 9.62 -8.64 10.22
N ASN A 309 9.79 -9.72 9.43
CA ASN A 309 10.48 -9.58 8.15
C ASN A 309 9.77 -10.12 6.89
N PHE A 310 8.76 -10.98 7.00
CA PHE A 310 8.12 -11.56 5.80
C PHE A 310 6.76 -12.17 6.09
N GLU A 311 5.74 -11.75 5.34
CA GLU A 311 4.39 -12.27 5.47
C GLU A 311 3.82 -12.63 4.09
N LEU A 312 3.29 -13.84 3.95
CA LEU A 312 2.55 -14.25 2.75
C LEU A 312 1.07 -14.02 2.99
N LEU A 313 0.38 -13.44 2.03
CA LEU A 313 -1.04 -13.13 2.08
C LEU A 313 -1.75 -13.92 0.99
N PRO A 314 -2.95 -14.46 1.23
CA PRO A 314 -3.67 -15.18 0.20
C PRO A 314 -4.19 -14.20 -0.85
N PHE A 315 -4.20 -14.61 -2.11
CA PHE A 315 -4.93 -13.97 -3.19
C PHE A 315 -5.72 -15.03 -3.94
N ILE A 316 -7.04 -14.95 -3.88
CA ILE A 316 -7.95 -16.00 -4.37
C ILE A 316 -8.97 -15.37 -5.31
N ILE A 317 -9.19 -16.00 -6.46
CA ILE A 317 -10.26 -15.64 -7.40
C ILE A 317 -11.31 -16.73 -7.41
N ILE A 318 -12.57 -16.33 -7.23
CA ILE A 318 -13.76 -17.18 -7.32
C ILE A 318 -14.55 -16.71 -8.55
N ASP A 319 -14.60 -17.54 -9.58
CA ASP A 319 -15.23 -17.21 -10.87
C ASP A 319 -16.74 -17.50 -10.87
N SER A 320 -17.19 -18.50 -10.11
CA SER A 320 -18.60 -18.90 -10.07
C SER A 320 -19.10 -19.28 -8.67
N PRO A 321 -20.35 -18.94 -8.31
CA PRO A 321 -21.02 -19.36 -7.08
C PRO A 321 -21.11 -20.87 -6.87
N SER A 322 -21.26 -21.63 -7.96
CA SER A 322 -21.39 -23.10 -7.93
C SER A 322 -20.16 -23.82 -7.41
N GLU A 323 -19.02 -23.13 -7.31
CA GLU A 323 -17.75 -23.69 -6.88
C GLU A 323 -17.63 -23.74 -5.34
N LEU A 324 -18.40 -22.93 -4.59
CA LEU A 324 -18.36 -22.95 -3.11
C LEU A 324 -19.12 -24.13 -2.49
N SER A 325 -20.13 -24.69 -3.16
CA SER A 325 -21.00 -25.71 -2.57
C SER A 325 -20.32 -27.07 -2.36
N ASN A 326 -19.14 -27.29 -2.94
CA ASN A 326 -18.41 -28.57 -2.92
C ASN A 326 -17.23 -28.60 -1.92
N ILE A 327 -17.20 -27.63 -1.00
CA ILE A 327 -16.12 -27.43 -0.05
C ILE A 327 -16.31 -28.37 1.16
N ILE A 328 -15.87 -29.62 1.03
CA ILE A 328 -15.86 -30.58 2.14
C ILE A 328 -14.56 -31.38 2.08
N HIS A 329 -13.54 -30.90 2.79
CA HIS A 329 -12.21 -31.50 3.04
C HIS A 329 -11.11 -31.35 1.95
N SER A 330 -9.99 -30.74 2.35
CA SER A 330 -8.61 -31.26 2.25
C SER A 330 -7.61 -30.18 2.72
N PRO A 331 -6.64 -30.48 3.60
CA PRO A 331 -5.49 -29.61 3.80
C PRO A 331 -4.42 -29.91 2.73
N VAL A 332 -3.82 -28.88 2.15
CA VAL A 332 -2.60 -29.01 1.35
C VAL A 332 -1.58 -28.02 1.88
N GLU A 333 -0.38 -28.54 2.11
CA GLU A 333 0.79 -27.81 2.55
C GLU A 333 1.65 -27.36 1.36
N GLN A 334 2.37 -26.26 1.62
CA GLN A 334 3.38 -25.58 0.82
C GLN A 334 2.88 -24.54 -0.19
N TYR A 335 2.75 -23.31 0.32
CA TYR A 335 2.70 -22.08 -0.49
C TYR A 335 4.11 -21.50 -0.54
N LEU A 336 4.80 -21.68 -1.67
CA LEU A 336 6.08 -21.02 -1.93
C LEU A 336 5.83 -19.59 -2.42
N ALA A 337 6.70 -18.67 -2.04
CA ALA A 337 6.64 -17.29 -2.53
C ALA A 337 6.71 -17.27 -4.06
N THR A 338 5.67 -16.76 -4.70
CA THR A 338 5.55 -16.65 -6.17
C THR A 338 6.38 -15.50 -6.75
N GLY A 339 6.94 -14.65 -5.88
CA GLY A 339 7.57 -13.39 -6.24
C GLY A 339 6.60 -12.21 -6.34
N HIS A 340 5.28 -12.44 -6.21
CA HIS A 340 4.26 -11.39 -6.24
C HIS A 340 4.22 -10.56 -4.96
N THR A 341 3.84 -9.29 -5.06
CA THR A 341 3.68 -8.37 -3.91
C THR A 341 2.29 -7.73 -3.87
N LEU A 342 1.97 -7.00 -2.80
CA LEU A 342 0.70 -6.27 -2.69
C LEU A 342 0.47 -5.31 -3.87
N ALA A 343 1.54 -4.80 -4.48
CA ALA A 343 1.48 -3.95 -5.67
C ALA A 343 0.87 -4.66 -6.89
N ASP A 344 0.87 -5.99 -6.93
CA ASP A 344 0.34 -6.77 -8.06
C ASP A 344 -1.19 -6.90 -8.03
N VAL A 345 -1.84 -6.56 -6.91
CA VAL A 345 -3.28 -6.75 -6.74
C VAL A 345 -4.09 -5.79 -7.61
N ALA A 346 -3.84 -4.48 -7.54
CA ALA A 346 -4.58 -3.52 -8.36
C ALA A 346 -4.44 -3.77 -9.88
N PRO A 347 -3.23 -4.02 -10.44
CA PRO A 347 -3.05 -4.47 -11.82
C PRO A 347 -3.88 -5.71 -12.18
N THR A 348 -3.91 -6.71 -11.29
CA THR A 348 -4.70 -7.93 -11.48
C THR A 348 -6.20 -7.62 -11.55
N ILE A 349 -6.70 -6.74 -10.67
CA ILE A 349 -8.11 -6.30 -10.67
C ILE A 349 -8.46 -5.54 -11.95
N LEU A 350 -7.57 -4.67 -12.43
CA LEU A 350 -7.78 -3.96 -13.70
C LEU A 350 -7.88 -4.93 -14.88
N GLU A 351 -6.98 -5.92 -14.95
CA GLU A 351 -7.02 -6.93 -16.02
C GLU A 351 -8.30 -7.78 -15.94
N LEU A 352 -8.74 -8.17 -14.74
CA LEU A 352 -10.01 -8.89 -14.55
C LEU A 352 -11.23 -8.12 -15.05
N LEU A 353 -11.17 -6.78 -15.02
CA LEU A 353 -12.22 -5.87 -15.49
C LEU A 353 -12.03 -5.47 -16.97
N GLY A 354 -10.97 -5.95 -17.63
CA GLY A 354 -10.63 -5.57 -19.01
C GLY A 354 -10.14 -4.13 -19.14
N ILE A 355 -9.63 -3.53 -18.06
CA ILE A 355 -9.11 -2.17 -18.03
C ILE A 355 -7.61 -2.19 -18.28
N LYS A 356 -7.14 -1.42 -19.27
CA LYS A 356 -5.69 -1.24 -19.51
C LYS A 356 -5.04 -0.59 -18.29
N GLN A 357 -4.05 -1.27 -17.73
CA GLN A 357 -3.21 -0.79 -16.64
C GLN A 357 -2.51 0.54 -17.00
N PRO A 358 -2.56 1.56 -16.12
CA PRO A 358 -1.82 2.81 -16.31
C PRO A 358 -0.32 2.61 -16.06
N THR A 359 0.52 3.47 -16.63
CA THR A 359 1.99 3.38 -16.54
C THR A 359 2.53 3.59 -15.13
N GLU A 360 1.77 4.29 -14.28
CA GLU A 360 2.08 4.59 -12.89
C GLU A 360 1.91 3.37 -11.97
N MET A 361 1.10 2.38 -12.37
CA MET A 361 1.00 1.08 -11.72
C MET A 361 2.15 0.21 -12.21
N THR A 362 3.17 0.00 -11.38
CA THR A 362 4.38 -0.77 -11.76
C THR A 362 4.31 -2.24 -11.36
N GLY A 363 3.31 -2.62 -10.57
CA GLY A 363 2.98 -4.02 -10.29
C GLY A 363 2.57 -4.76 -11.55
N ARG A 364 2.50 -6.07 -11.48
CA ARG A 364 2.21 -6.95 -12.61
C ARG A 364 1.00 -7.79 -12.28
N SER A 365 0.08 -7.92 -13.23
CA SER A 365 -1.05 -8.79 -13.05
C SER A 365 -0.62 -10.25 -12.83
N MET A 366 -1.32 -10.93 -11.91
CA MET A 366 -1.13 -12.32 -11.54
C MET A 366 -1.93 -13.30 -12.43
N LEU A 367 -2.75 -12.80 -13.37
CA LEU A 367 -3.66 -13.66 -14.15
C LEU A 367 -2.95 -14.68 -15.02
N LYS A 368 -1.76 -14.37 -15.54
CA LYS A 368 -0.96 -15.35 -16.31
C LYS A 368 -0.59 -16.57 -15.48
N ASN A 369 -0.35 -16.39 -14.19
CA ASN A 369 -0.01 -17.46 -13.26
C ASN A 369 -1.27 -18.22 -12.78
N LEU A 370 -2.40 -17.51 -12.66
CA LEU A 370 -3.68 -18.09 -12.23
C LEU A 370 -4.40 -18.86 -13.37
N TYR A 371 -4.22 -18.43 -14.62
CA TYR A 371 -4.87 -18.97 -15.82
C TYR A 371 -3.87 -19.23 -16.95
N PRO A 372 -2.81 -20.03 -16.74
CA PRO A 372 -1.77 -20.24 -17.75
C PRO A 372 -2.35 -20.69 -19.10
N GLU A 373 -3.44 -21.47 -19.08
CA GLU A 373 -4.14 -21.94 -20.27
C GLU A 373 -4.69 -20.83 -21.18
N LYS A 374 -4.96 -19.62 -20.65
CA LYS A 374 -5.45 -18.49 -21.45
C LYS A 374 -4.33 -17.69 -22.13
N TYR A 375 -3.09 -17.87 -21.68
CA TYR A 375 -1.92 -17.11 -22.14
C TYR A 375 -0.92 -17.97 -22.94
N ILE A 376 -1.19 -19.26 -23.04
CA ILE A 376 -0.48 -20.16 -23.92
C ILE A 376 -1.24 -20.15 -25.25
N GLY A 377 -0.62 -19.61 -26.31
CA GLY A 377 -1.16 -19.74 -27.66
C GLY A 377 -1.33 -21.21 -28.06
N ASP A 378 -2.16 -21.47 -29.08
CA ASP A 378 -2.68 -22.80 -29.47
C ASP A 378 -1.64 -23.95 -29.56
N HIS A 379 -0.35 -23.65 -29.63
CA HIS A 379 0.73 -24.61 -29.78
C HIS A 379 1.17 -25.38 -28.51
N ALA A 380 0.75 -25.01 -27.29
CA ALA A 380 1.21 -25.71 -26.07
C ALA A 380 0.12 -26.44 -25.25
N LEU A 381 -1.12 -26.50 -25.74
CA LEU A 381 -2.22 -27.26 -25.11
C LEU A 381 -2.07 -28.79 -25.18
N ILE A 382 -1.10 -29.31 -25.94
CA ILE A 382 -0.93 -30.75 -26.16
C ILE A 382 -0.18 -31.44 -24.99
N SER A 383 0.61 -30.71 -24.18
CA SER A 383 1.46 -31.34 -23.15
C SER A 383 0.93 -31.27 -21.71
N MET A 384 -0.23 -30.66 -21.45
CA MET A 384 -0.76 -30.46 -20.09
C MET A 384 -2.08 -31.18 -19.79
N ARG A 385 -2.46 -32.20 -20.56
CA ARG A 385 -3.52 -33.11 -20.11
C ARG A 385 -3.00 -33.85 -18.88
N ARG A 386 -3.58 -33.55 -17.70
CA ARG A 386 -3.35 -34.33 -16.47
C ARG A 386 -3.54 -35.82 -16.81
N PRO A 387 -2.67 -36.73 -16.34
CA PRO A 387 -2.89 -38.15 -16.52
C PRO A 387 -4.24 -38.48 -15.88
N THR A 388 -5.17 -39.01 -16.68
CA THR A 388 -6.37 -39.66 -16.16
C THR A 388 -5.93 -40.69 -15.13
N PRO A 389 -6.52 -40.72 -13.92
CA PRO A 389 -6.18 -41.74 -12.94
C PRO A 389 -6.47 -43.10 -13.58
N THR A 390 -5.43 -43.92 -13.70
CA THR A 390 -5.56 -45.29 -14.16
C THR A 390 -6.53 -46.01 -13.22
N PRO A 391 -7.52 -46.76 -13.74
CA PRO A 391 -8.41 -47.53 -12.88
C PRO A 391 -7.54 -48.51 -12.08
N ARG A 392 -7.64 -48.47 -10.74
CA ARG A 392 -7.07 -49.53 -9.90
C ARG A 392 -7.67 -50.84 -10.37
N SER A 393 -6.84 -51.74 -10.88
CA SER A 393 -7.21 -53.13 -11.05
C SER A 393 -7.52 -53.68 -9.65
N MET A 394 -8.79 -54.00 -9.42
CA MET A 394 -9.12 -55.06 -8.47
C MET A 394 -8.40 -56.32 -8.96
N PHE A 395 -7.65 -56.96 -8.06
CA PHE A 395 -6.94 -58.25 -8.11
C PHE A 395 -5.47 -58.06 -7.72
N GLU A 396 -5.22 -58.11 -6.42
CA GLU A 396 -4.46 -59.18 -5.73
C GLU A 396 -4.66 -59.08 -4.22
#